data_AF-B2TND8-F1
#
_entry.id   AF-B2TND8-F1
#
_cell.length_a   1.000
_cell.length_b   1.000
_cell.length_c   1.000
_cell.angle_alpha   90.00
_cell.angle_beta   90.00
_cell.angle_gamma   90.00
#
_symmetry.space_group_name_H-M   'P 1'
#
loop_
_entity.id
_entity.type
_entity.pdbx_description
1 polymer ?
#
loop_
_entity_poly.entity_id
_entity_poly.type
_entity_poly.pdbx_seq_one_letter_code
_entity_poly.pdbx_strand_id
1 'polypeptide(L)'
;MIIRENNVKVEEFSDEFMIKPEKREYLPSELIFFDLEHYVYKKPKCIGVFGACEFNEKLNEILVTQYMIEDRDEVADILYLARNYFIKMKKLGKKAIVTFSGNNDFTVINYLFKQYGIEYDFNKEFDSIDIQKEYEKNKTTSIGLKNLEKLFDIIREGEVISGSNLAKTFHKVLKDKSYFKRMPEEKIEKILLYNEQDVVNLYHIYVKWKKYIYDDNEIEELDESIEELDDEIDNFNYENKSIINH
;
A
#
# COMPACT_ATOMS: atom_id res chain seq x y z
N MET A 1 12.35 -1.54 -22.15
CA MET A 1 11.68 -1.42 -20.85
C MET A 1 10.27 -0.97 -21.09
N ILE A 2 9.30 -1.59 -20.42
CA ILE A 2 7.92 -1.11 -20.43
C ILE A 2 7.77 0.01 -19.41
N ILE A 3 7.17 1.11 -19.85
CA ILE A 3 6.74 2.22 -18.99
C ILE A 3 5.23 2.37 -19.21
N ARG A 4 4.46 2.28 -18.13
CA ARG A 4 3.00 2.33 -18.16
C ARG A 4 2.51 3.34 -17.13
N GLU A 5 1.62 4.21 -17.58
CA GLU A 5 0.83 5.10 -16.73
C GLU A 5 -0.64 4.77 -16.97
N ASN A 6 -1.41 4.60 -15.89
CA ASN A 6 -2.84 4.30 -15.96
C ASN A 6 -3.62 5.14 -14.95
N ASN A 7 -4.84 5.53 -15.29
CA ASN A 7 -5.75 6.22 -14.38
C ASN A 7 -6.85 5.26 -13.94
N VAL A 8 -7.02 5.13 -12.63
CA VAL A 8 -8.07 4.31 -12.02
C VAL A 8 -9.05 5.24 -11.32
N LYS A 9 -10.32 5.21 -11.74
CA LYS A 9 -11.38 5.95 -11.06
C LYS A 9 -11.65 5.35 -9.70
N VAL A 10 -11.84 6.21 -8.70
CA VAL A 10 -12.16 5.80 -7.34
C VAL A 10 -13.42 6.48 -6.84
N GLU A 11 -14.05 5.83 -5.88
CA GLU A 11 -15.16 6.40 -5.13
C GLU A 11 -14.68 7.52 -4.22
N GLU A 12 -15.60 8.39 -3.80
CA GLU A 12 -15.31 9.35 -2.73
C GLU A 12 -14.95 8.61 -1.43
N PHE A 13 -14.04 9.19 -0.65
CA PHE A 13 -13.62 8.67 0.64
C PHE A 13 -13.96 9.69 1.75
N SER A 14 -13.98 9.21 2.99
CA SER A 14 -14.17 10.03 4.19
C SER A 14 -12.92 9.95 5.06
N ASP A 15 -12.46 11.10 5.56
CA ASP A 15 -11.27 11.20 6.41
C ASP A 15 -11.41 10.37 7.69
N GLU A 16 -12.65 10.14 8.15
CA GLU A 16 -12.95 9.36 9.35
C GLU A 16 -12.52 7.89 9.23
N PHE A 17 -12.53 7.34 8.01
CA PHE A 17 -12.25 5.92 7.78
C PHE A 17 -10.79 5.63 7.49
N MET A 18 -9.93 6.64 7.41
CA MET A 18 -8.53 6.45 7.01
C MET A 18 -7.66 5.90 8.14
N ILE A 19 -6.54 5.27 7.78
CA ILE A 19 -5.47 4.95 8.73
C ILE A 19 -4.91 6.25 9.32
N LYS A 20 -4.73 6.28 10.65
CA LYS A 20 -4.08 7.39 11.40
C LYS A 20 -2.82 6.91 12.13
N PRO A 21 -1.67 6.71 11.42
CA PRO A 21 -0.47 6.13 12.02
C PRO A 21 0.11 7.04 13.09
N GLU A 22 0.29 6.56 14.32
CA GLU A 22 0.92 7.31 15.42
C GLU A 22 0.31 8.70 15.66
N LYS A 23 -1.01 8.86 15.44
CA LYS A 23 -1.73 10.15 15.51
C LYS A 23 -1.28 11.19 14.46
N ARG A 24 -0.58 10.75 13.41
CA ARG A 24 -0.33 11.56 12.21
C ARG A 24 -1.48 11.35 11.24
N GLU A 25 -1.89 12.43 10.59
CA GLU A 25 -2.93 12.41 9.57
C GLU A 25 -2.30 12.85 8.26
N TYR A 26 -2.37 11.98 7.26
CA TYR A 26 -1.98 12.28 5.89
C TYR A 26 -3.21 12.17 5.01
N LEU A 27 -3.42 13.16 4.16
CA LEU A 27 -4.44 13.04 3.11
C LEU A 27 -3.92 12.10 2.02
N PRO A 28 -4.79 11.40 1.27
CA PRO A 28 -4.35 10.53 0.17
C PRO A 28 -3.52 11.28 -0.89
N SER A 29 -3.75 12.58 -1.06
CA SER A 29 -2.96 13.45 -1.94
C SER A 29 -1.53 13.70 -1.47
N GLU A 30 -1.19 13.36 -0.24
CA GLU A 30 0.15 13.46 0.34
C GLU A 30 0.90 12.13 0.32
N LEU A 31 0.26 11.06 -0.14
CA LEU A 31 0.77 9.69 -0.08
C LEU A 31 1.24 9.20 -1.45
N ILE A 32 2.20 8.27 -1.38
CA ILE A 32 2.62 7.39 -2.47
C ILE A 32 2.34 5.96 -1.99
N PHE A 33 1.59 5.17 -2.74
CA PHE A 33 1.43 3.74 -2.50
C PHE A 33 2.45 3.00 -3.35
N PHE A 34 3.20 2.08 -2.77
CA PHE A 34 4.41 1.54 -3.39
C PHE A 34 4.55 0.03 -3.16
N ASP A 35 4.93 -0.68 -4.23
CA ASP A 35 5.20 -2.12 -4.23
C ASP A 35 6.23 -2.49 -5.32
N LEU A 36 7.03 -3.54 -5.07
CA LEU A 36 8.01 -4.06 -6.02
C LEU A 36 7.80 -5.54 -6.31
N GLU A 37 7.88 -5.89 -7.59
CA GLU A 37 8.17 -7.27 -7.97
C GLU A 37 9.65 -7.46 -8.19
N HIS A 38 10.30 -8.29 -7.38
CA HIS A 38 11.76 -8.38 -7.36
C HIS A 38 12.28 -9.82 -7.40
N TYR A 39 13.52 -9.98 -7.88
CA TYR A 39 14.22 -11.26 -7.85
C TYR A 39 15.41 -11.23 -6.88
N VAL A 40 15.41 -12.16 -5.93
CA VAL A 40 16.46 -12.36 -4.93
C VAL A 40 17.05 -13.76 -5.08
N TYR A 41 18.38 -13.85 -5.13
CA TYR A 41 19.10 -15.12 -5.02
C TYR A 41 20.37 -14.93 -4.22
N LYS A 42 20.31 -15.33 -2.93
CA LYS A 42 21.25 -15.00 -1.84
C LYS A 42 21.36 -13.50 -1.52
N LYS A 43 21.26 -12.65 -2.55
CA LYS A 43 21.20 -11.20 -2.51
C LYS A 43 20.22 -10.69 -3.59
N PRO A 44 19.65 -9.48 -3.44
CA PRO A 44 18.85 -8.85 -4.48
C PRO A 44 19.60 -8.81 -5.82
N LYS A 45 18.88 -9.09 -6.92
CA LYS A 45 19.43 -9.16 -8.27
C LYS A 45 18.86 -8.09 -9.19
N CYS A 46 17.55 -7.90 -9.15
CA CYS A 46 16.87 -6.85 -9.89
C CYS A 46 15.51 -6.53 -9.27
N ILE A 47 15.03 -5.34 -9.59
CA ILE A 47 13.61 -5.02 -9.60
C ILE A 47 13.10 -5.46 -10.98
N GLY A 48 12.11 -6.32 -10.98
CA GLY A 48 11.41 -6.80 -12.16
C GLY A 48 10.30 -5.85 -12.60
N VAL A 49 9.46 -5.44 -11.64
CA VAL A 49 8.47 -4.37 -11.79
C VAL A 49 8.63 -3.39 -10.64
N PHE A 50 8.69 -2.12 -10.97
CA PHE A 50 8.43 -1.01 -10.05
C PHE A 50 6.96 -0.64 -10.19
N GLY A 51 6.21 -0.60 -9.09
CA GLY A 51 4.83 -0.12 -9.06
C GLY A 51 4.68 0.99 -8.02
N ALA A 52 4.07 2.09 -8.41
CA ALA A 52 3.62 3.09 -7.46
C ALA A 52 2.33 3.75 -7.94
N CYS A 53 1.54 4.28 -7.01
CA CYS A 53 0.41 5.10 -7.36
C CYS A 53 0.18 6.26 -6.41
N GLU A 54 -0.51 7.28 -6.90
CA GLU A 54 -0.82 8.50 -6.18
C GLU A 54 -2.25 8.96 -6.45
N PHE A 55 -2.90 9.53 -5.44
CA PHE A 55 -4.22 10.12 -5.61
C PHE A 55 -4.13 11.52 -6.22
N ASN A 56 -4.98 11.79 -7.20
CA ASN A 56 -5.19 13.08 -7.85
C ASN A 56 -6.55 13.66 -7.46
N GLU A 57 -6.54 14.61 -6.51
CA GLU A 57 -7.75 15.25 -5.98
C GLU A 57 -8.60 15.94 -7.06
N LYS A 58 -7.98 16.52 -8.08
CA LYS A 58 -8.71 17.29 -9.11
C LYS A 58 -9.57 16.40 -9.99
N LEU A 59 -9.13 15.17 -10.21
CA LEU A 59 -9.79 14.20 -11.09
C LEU A 59 -10.56 13.14 -10.30
N ASN A 60 -10.32 13.04 -8.99
CA ASN A 60 -10.77 11.93 -8.16
C ASN A 60 -10.36 10.56 -8.74
N GLU A 61 -9.08 10.46 -9.11
CA GLU A 61 -8.48 9.30 -9.74
C GLU A 61 -7.16 8.94 -9.06
N ILE A 62 -6.81 7.66 -9.07
CA ILE A 62 -5.46 7.19 -8.78
C ILE A 62 -4.68 7.18 -10.09
N LEU A 63 -3.53 7.84 -10.12
CA LEU A 63 -2.54 7.69 -11.18
C LEU A 63 -1.58 6.58 -10.77
N VAL A 64 -1.49 5.52 -11.59
CA VAL A 64 -0.56 4.41 -11.40
C VAL A 64 0.61 4.57 -12.35
N THR A 65 1.83 4.43 -11.84
CA THR A 65 3.08 4.41 -12.61
C THR A 65 3.77 3.06 -12.44
N GLN A 66 4.10 2.41 -13.56
CA GLN A 66 4.82 1.14 -13.56
C GLN A 66 6.01 1.15 -14.53
N TYR A 67 7.11 0.55 -14.09
CA TYR A 67 8.28 0.26 -14.93
C TYR A 67 8.59 -1.23 -14.87
N MET A 68 8.74 -1.89 -16.02
CA MET A 68 9.08 -3.32 -16.07
C MET A 68 10.27 -3.56 -17.00
N ILE A 69 11.29 -4.25 -16.48
CA ILE A 69 12.47 -4.62 -17.28
C ILE A 69 12.14 -5.70 -18.31
N GLU A 70 12.69 -5.55 -19.49
CA GLU A 70 12.59 -6.51 -20.59
C GLU A 70 13.85 -7.37 -20.71
N ASP A 71 15.00 -6.85 -20.27
CA ASP A 71 16.22 -7.64 -20.18
C ASP A 71 17.18 -7.15 -19.08
N ARG A 72 18.31 -7.83 -18.96
CA ARG A 72 19.30 -7.61 -17.89
C ARG A 72 20.03 -6.27 -17.98
N ASP A 73 20.12 -5.67 -19.16
CA ASP A 73 20.86 -4.43 -19.36
C ASP A 73 20.07 -3.24 -18.75
N GLU A 74 18.75 -3.41 -18.57
CA GLU A 74 17.83 -2.40 -18.03
C GLU A 74 17.75 -2.38 -16.49
N VAL A 75 18.49 -3.25 -15.82
CA VAL A 75 18.46 -3.37 -14.34
C VAL A 75 18.95 -2.08 -13.67
N ALA A 76 19.90 -1.37 -14.27
CA ALA A 76 20.33 -0.07 -13.76
C ALA A 76 19.28 1.01 -14.06
N ASP A 77 18.71 0.99 -15.26
CA ASP A 77 17.79 2.01 -15.75
C ASP A 77 16.53 2.10 -14.88
N ILE A 78 15.96 0.97 -14.47
CA ILE A 78 14.76 0.95 -13.61
C ILE A 78 15.04 1.59 -12.24
N LEU A 79 16.27 1.48 -11.73
CA LEU A 79 16.66 2.10 -10.45
C LEU A 79 16.75 3.61 -10.57
N TYR A 80 17.27 4.13 -11.69
CA TYR A 80 17.28 5.57 -11.97
C TYR A 80 15.87 6.11 -12.15
N LEU A 81 14.99 5.38 -12.85
CA LEU A 81 13.58 5.75 -13.00
C LEU A 81 12.86 5.77 -11.65
N ALA A 82 13.06 4.75 -10.81
CA ALA A 82 12.51 4.71 -9.45
C ALA A 82 12.99 5.91 -8.60
N ARG A 83 14.31 6.20 -8.57
CA ARG A 83 14.85 7.37 -7.88
C ARG A 83 14.22 8.67 -8.39
N ASN A 84 14.16 8.84 -9.70
CA ASN A 84 13.60 10.05 -10.30
C ASN A 84 12.11 10.21 -10.01
N TYR A 85 11.36 9.10 -9.96
CA TYR A 85 9.96 9.09 -9.54
C TYR A 85 9.81 9.64 -8.13
N PHE A 86 10.55 9.10 -7.15
CA PHE A 86 10.44 9.56 -5.77
C PHE A 86 10.90 11.02 -5.58
N ILE A 87 11.96 11.46 -6.28
CA ILE A 87 12.36 12.88 -6.31
C ILE A 87 11.25 13.78 -6.86
N LYS A 88 10.61 13.37 -7.96
CA LYS A 88 9.47 14.09 -8.55
C LYS A 88 8.32 14.17 -7.54
N MET A 89 7.96 13.06 -6.92
CA MET A 89 6.87 12.99 -5.96
C MET A 89 7.12 13.85 -4.72
N LYS A 90 8.35 13.86 -4.21
CA LYS A 90 8.73 14.76 -3.11
C LYS A 90 8.53 16.23 -3.48
N LYS A 91 8.93 16.62 -4.69
CA LYS A 91 8.73 17.99 -5.21
C LYS A 91 7.25 18.36 -5.39
N LEU A 92 6.40 17.37 -5.66
CA LEU A 92 4.95 17.53 -5.73
C LEU A 92 4.27 17.58 -4.35
N GLY A 93 5.03 17.52 -3.26
CA GLY A 93 4.53 17.67 -1.90
C GLY A 93 4.15 16.37 -1.21
N LYS A 94 4.45 15.21 -1.80
CA LYS A 94 4.24 13.91 -1.14
C LYS A 94 5.10 13.81 0.13
N LYS A 95 4.51 13.29 1.21
CA LYS A 95 5.06 13.28 2.56
C LYS A 95 5.42 11.88 3.06
N ALA A 96 4.62 10.87 2.72
CA ALA A 96 4.83 9.51 3.18
C ALA A 96 4.67 8.46 2.07
N ILE A 97 5.31 7.32 2.28
CA ILE A 97 5.19 6.13 1.43
C ILE A 97 4.40 5.07 2.20
N VAL A 98 3.33 4.59 1.60
CA VAL A 98 2.50 3.50 2.08
C VAL A 98 2.92 2.20 1.38
N THR A 99 3.14 1.16 2.17
CA THR A 99 3.55 -0.18 1.70
C THR A 99 2.80 -1.27 2.46
N PHE A 100 2.88 -2.51 1.97
CA PHE A 100 2.50 -3.69 2.72
C PHE A 100 3.73 -4.54 3.02
N SER A 101 4.14 -4.66 4.29
CA SER A 101 5.39 -5.35 4.65
C SER A 101 6.62 -4.74 3.95
N GLY A 102 6.65 -3.41 3.79
CA GLY A 102 7.60 -2.69 2.94
C GLY A 102 9.07 -2.78 3.35
N ASN A 103 9.37 -3.31 4.53
CA ASN A 103 10.74 -3.65 4.93
C ASN A 103 11.46 -4.50 3.86
N ASN A 104 10.74 -5.41 3.19
CA ASN A 104 11.31 -6.25 2.13
C ASN A 104 11.69 -5.40 0.90
N ASP A 105 10.75 -4.59 0.39
CA ASP A 105 10.96 -3.76 -0.80
C ASP A 105 12.05 -2.73 -0.59
N PHE A 106 12.03 -2.03 0.55
CA PHE A 106 13.08 -1.08 0.91
C PHE A 106 14.44 -1.75 1.05
N THR A 107 14.52 -2.96 1.61
CA THR A 107 15.77 -3.71 1.68
C THR A 107 16.32 -4.02 0.27
N VAL A 108 15.44 -4.43 -0.65
CA VAL A 108 15.81 -4.75 -2.03
C VAL A 108 16.29 -3.52 -2.79
N ILE A 109 15.51 -2.44 -2.82
CA ILE A 109 15.86 -1.24 -3.59
C ILE A 109 17.09 -0.55 -3.01
N ASN A 110 17.22 -0.44 -1.68
CA ASN A 110 18.40 0.18 -1.05
C ASN A 110 19.67 -0.65 -1.31
N TYR A 111 19.57 -1.98 -1.30
CA TYR A 111 20.68 -2.85 -1.67
C TYR A 111 21.14 -2.58 -3.11
N LEU A 112 20.19 -2.51 -4.04
CA LEU A 112 20.47 -2.29 -5.45
C LEU A 112 21.00 -0.87 -5.68
N PHE A 113 20.43 0.16 -5.06
CA PHE A 113 20.94 1.53 -5.12
C PHE A 113 22.41 1.60 -4.68
N LYS A 114 22.74 0.98 -3.55
CA LYS A 114 24.13 0.88 -3.08
C LYS A 114 25.03 0.14 -4.08
N GLN A 115 24.55 -0.95 -4.66
CA GLN A 115 25.32 -1.72 -5.65
C GLN A 115 25.63 -0.90 -6.92
N TYR A 116 24.69 -0.05 -7.35
CA TYR A 116 24.80 0.75 -8.58
C TYR A 116 25.30 2.19 -8.33
N GLY A 117 25.68 2.54 -7.10
CA GLY A 117 26.19 3.88 -6.76
C GLY A 117 25.13 4.99 -6.81
N ILE A 118 23.86 4.62 -6.59
CA ILE A 118 22.74 5.55 -6.61
C ILE A 118 22.51 6.07 -5.19
N GLU A 119 22.70 7.37 -5.00
CA GLU A 119 22.45 8.03 -3.71
C GLU A 119 20.99 8.48 -3.60
N TYR A 120 20.28 7.86 -2.66
CA TYR A 120 18.92 8.22 -2.25
C TYR A 120 18.63 7.63 -0.86
N ASP A 121 17.99 8.39 0.01
CA ASP A 121 17.69 7.99 1.39
C ASP A 121 16.21 8.17 1.70
N PHE A 122 15.42 7.10 1.53
CA PHE A 122 13.97 7.13 1.71
C PHE A 122 13.56 7.65 3.09
N ASN A 123 14.30 7.31 4.14
CA ASN A 123 13.96 7.67 5.53
C ASN A 123 14.17 9.16 5.81
N LYS A 124 15.01 9.85 5.02
CA LYS A 124 15.16 11.31 5.10
C LYS A 124 14.08 12.04 4.32
N GLU A 125 13.62 11.44 3.23
CA GLU A 125 12.72 12.10 2.29
C GLU A 125 11.25 11.87 2.63
N PHE A 126 10.89 10.73 3.23
CA PHE A 126 9.50 10.36 3.48
C PHE A 126 9.31 9.67 4.83
N ASP A 127 8.15 9.91 5.42
CA ASP A 127 7.62 9.01 6.45
C ASP A 127 7.22 7.66 5.84
N SER A 128 7.20 6.60 6.65
CA SER A 128 6.85 5.25 6.21
C SER A 128 5.62 4.75 6.94
N ILE A 129 4.64 4.27 6.17
CA ILE A 129 3.41 3.67 6.67
C ILE A 129 3.37 2.23 6.15
N ASP A 130 3.45 1.27 7.08
CA ASP A 130 3.41 -0.15 6.77
C ASP A 130 2.05 -0.73 7.21
N ILE A 131 1.18 -0.99 6.23
CA ILE A 131 -0.18 -1.47 6.48
C ILE A 131 -0.21 -2.77 7.28
N GLN A 132 0.79 -3.65 7.10
CA GLN A 132 0.84 -4.90 7.87
C GLN A 132 1.10 -4.59 9.35
N LYS A 133 2.00 -3.64 9.65
CA LYS A 133 2.25 -3.23 11.03
C LYS A 133 1.05 -2.51 11.65
N GLU A 134 0.33 -1.69 10.88
CA GLU A 134 -0.91 -1.07 11.36
C GLU A 134 -1.99 -2.12 11.67
N TYR A 135 -2.06 -3.20 10.90
CA TYR A 135 -2.93 -4.34 11.20
C TYR A 135 -2.50 -5.05 12.50
N GLU A 136 -1.20 -5.34 12.64
CA GLU A 136 -0.62 -6.06 13.78
C GLU A 136 -0.69 -5.28 15.11
N LYS A 137 -0.88 -3.96 15.07
CA LYS A 137 -1.19 -3.17 16.28
C LYS A 137 -2.56 -3.51 16.87
N ASN A 138 -3.53 -3.81 16.01
CA ASN A 138 -4.92 -4.08 16.39
C ASN A 138 -5.21 -5.58 16.52
N LYS A 139 -4.36 -6.45 15.98
CA LYS A 139 -4.56 -7.90 15.94
C LYS A 139 -3.28 -8.65 16.26
N THR A 140 -3.38 -9.71 17.07
CA THR A 140 -2.23 -10.50 17.56
C THR A 140 -1.58 -11.41 16.51
N THR A 141 -2.08 -11.42 15.27
CA THR A 141 -1.60 -12.29 14.20
C THR A 141 -1.17 -11.49 12.98
N SER A 142 -0.06 -11.90 12.37
CA SER A 142 0.34 -11.38 11.07
C SER A 142 -0.63 -11.82 9.96
N ILE A 143 -0.82 -10.97 8.96
CA ILE A 143 -1.68 -11.22 7.80
C ILE A 143 -0.89 -11.01 6.50
N GLY A 144 -1.28 -11.68 5.43
CA GLY A 144 -0.78 -11.40 4.08
C GLY A 144 -1.76 -10.52 3.30
N LEU A 145 -1.26 -9.73 2.33
CA LEU A 145 -2.05 -8.74 1.59
C LEU A 145 -3.35 -9.32 1.02
N LYS A 146 -3.28 -10.50 0.38
CA LYS A 146 -4.46 -11.18 -0.20
C LYS A 146 -5.54 -11.55 0.82
N ASN A 147 -5.16 -11.82 2.07
CA ASN A 147 -6.13 -12.08 3.12
C ASN A 147 -6.69 -10.78 3.68
N LEU A 148 -5.85 -9.73 3.79
CA LEU A 148 -6.31 -8.41 4.19
C LEU A 148 -7.30 -7.84 3.16
N GLU A 149 -7.02 -7.93 1.88
CA GLU A 149 -7.92 -7.53 0.80
C GLU A 149 -9.30 -8.18 0.90
N LYS A 150 -9.36 -9.47 1.26
CA LYS A 150 -10.64 -10.16 1.48
C LYS A 150 -11.43 -9.57 2.65
N LEU A 151 -10.76 -9.10 3.71
CA LEU A 151 -11.44 -8.43 4.81
C LEU A 151 -12.05 -7.09 4.37
N PHE A 152 -11.45 -6.45 3.37
CA PHE A 152 -11.89 -5.17 2.80
C PHE A 152 -12.85 -5.34 1.61
N ASP A 153 -13.37 -6.55 1.38
CA ASP A 153 -14.21 -6.92 0.23
C ASP A 153 -13.57 -6.59 -1.14
N ILE A 154 -12.23 -6.57 -1.21
CA ILE A 154 -11.51 -6.31 -2.46
C ILE A 154 -11.43 -7.62 -3.26
N ILE A 155 -12.01 -7.59 -4.45
CA ILE A 155 -11.97 -8.69 -5.42
C ILE A 155 -10.91 -8.37 -6.47
N ARG A 156 -9.90 -9.24 -6.57
CA ARG A 156 -8.88 -9.12 -7.60
C ARG A 156 -9.37 -9.57 -8.98
N GLU A 157 -8.96 -8.85 -10.01
CA GLU A 157 -9.08 -9.24 -11.39
C GLU A 157 -7.93 -10.17 -11.81
N GLY A 158 -8.24 -11.16 -12.65
CA GLY A 158 -7.26 -12.07 -13.23
C GLY A 158 -6.88 -13.27 -12.36
N GLU A 159 -5.96 -14.09 -12.88
CA GLU A 159 -5.53 -15.32 -12.23
C GLU A 159 -4.57 -15.06 -11.06
N VAL A 160 -4.57 -15.98 -10.09
CA VAL A 160 -3.66 -15.91 -8.94
C VAL A 160 -2.22 -16.11 -9.40
N ILE A 161 -1.42 -15.04 -9.33
CA ILE A 161 0.04 -15.10 -9.50
C ILE A 161 0.70 -15.17 -8.12
N SER A 162 1.76 -15.98 -8.01
CA SER A 162 2.62 -16.02 -6.83
C SER A 162 3.91 -15.26 -7.08
N GLY A 163 4.42 -14.55 -6.07
CA GLY A 163 5.74 -13.89 -6.13
C GLY A 163 6.87 -14.85 -6.48
N SER A 164 6.76 -16.14 -6.13
CA SER A 164 7.73 -17.18 -6.55
C SER A 164 7.76 -17.42 -8.06
N ASN A 165 6.62 -17.31 -8.75
CA ASN A 165 6.54 -17.43 -10.21
C ASN A 165 7.04 -16.15 -10.91
N LEU A 166 6.82 -14.99 -10.30
CA LEU A 166 7.37 -13.71 -10.76
C LEU A 166 8.89 -13.70 -10.64
N ALA A 167 9.44 -14.09 -9.49
CA ALA A 167 10.88 -14.25 -9.27
C ALA A 167 11.54 -15.20 -10.30
N LYS A 168 10.90 -16.34 -10.63
CA LYS A 168 11.37 -17.25 -11.69
C LYS A 168 11.31 -16.61 -13.08
N THR A 169 10.31 -15.77 -13.33
CA THR A 169 10.19 -15.05 -14.61
C THR A 169 11.32 -14.03 -14.75
N PHE A 170 11.57 -13.21 -13.73
CA PHE A 170 12.67 -12.24 -13.76
C PHE A 170 14.05 -12.90 -13.76
N HIS A 171 14.20 -14.07 -13.12
CA HIS A 171 15.41 -14.87 -13.28
C HIS A 171 15.69 -15.21 -14.76
N LYS A 172 14.67 -15.60 -15.53
CA LYS A 172 14.82 -15.90 -16.96
C LYS A 172 15.12 -14.64 -17.77
N VAL A 173 14.45 -13.52 -17.48
CA VAL A 173 14.73 -12.20 -18.08
C VAL A 173 16.21 -11.82 -17.90
N LEU A 174 16.77 -12.05 -16.70
CA LEU A 174 18.19 -11.76 -16.45
C LEU A 174 19.16 -12.71 -17.17
N LYS A 175 18.74 -13.96 -17.42
CA LYS A 175 19.60 -15.02 -17.98
C LYS A 175 19.61 -15.02 -19.51
N ASP A 176 18.48 -14.72 -20.14
CA ASP A 176 18.29 -14.80 -21.58
C ASP A 176 17.68 -13.49 -22.10
N LYS A 177 18.51 -12.71 -22.83
CA LYS A 177 18.11 -11.43 -23.44
C LYS A 177 16.96 -11.55 -24.43
N SER A 178 16.72 -12.74 -24.99
CA SER A 178 15.62 -12.99 -25.92
C SER A 178 14.36 -13.52 -25.24
N TYR A 179 14.42 -13.82 -23.94
CA TYR A 179 13.31 -14.44 -23.22
C TYR A 179 12.05 -13.58 -23.25
N PHE A 180 12.20 -12.28 -23.01
CA PHE A 180 11.07 -11.35 -22.98
C PHE A 180 10.38 -11.23 -24.34
N LYS A 181 11.13 -11.17 -25.43
CA LYS A 181 10.60 -11.16 -26.81
C LYS A 181 9.80 -12.42 -27.18
N ARG A 182 10.02 -13.52 -26.45
CA ARG A 182 9.29 -14.79 -26.61
C ARG A 182 8.19 -14.96 -25.57
N MET A 183 8.04 -14.01 -24.64
CA MET A 183 7.00 -14.04 -23.63
C MET A 183 5.66 -13.68 -24.28
N PRO A 184 4.59 -14.46 -24.07
CA PRO A 184 3.26 -14.07 -24.53
C PRO A 184 2.84 -12.73 -23.94
N GLU A 185 2.22 -11.86 -24.74
CA GLU A 185 1.73 -10.55 -24.30
C GLU A 185 0.77 -10.66 -23.11
N GLU A 186 -0.13 -11.65 -23.12
CA GLU A 186 -1.04 -11.94 -22.00
C GLU A 186 -0.29 -12.16 -20.68
N LYS A 187 0.91 -12.77 -20.73
CA LYS A 187 1.71 -12.97 -19.52
C LYS A 187 2.30 -11.66 -19.01
N ILE A 188 2.70 -10.76 -19.91
CA ILE A 188 3.22 -9.43 -19.54
C ILE A 188 2.09 -8.62 -18.89
N GLU A 189 0.91 -8.58 -19.52
CA GLU A 189 -0.27 -7.89 -18.98
C GLU A 189 -0.69 -8.45 -17.63
N LYS A 190 -0.68 -9.77 -17.44
CA LYS A 190 -0.96 -10.40 -16.14
C LYS A 190 0.01 -9.94 -15.04
N ILE A 191 1.30 -9.75 -15.36
CA ILE A 191 2.29 -9.27 -14.38
C ILE A 191 2.03 -7.81 -14.03
N LEU A 192 1.79 -6.96 -15.03
CA LEU A 192 1.51 -5.53 -14.82
C LEU A 192 0.20 -5.35 -14.06
N LEU A 193 -0.87 -6.05 -14.43
CA LEU A 193 -2.16 -6.01 -13.73
C LEU A 193 -2.05 -6.50 -12.28
N TYR A 194 -1.22 -7.51 -12.01
CA TYR A 194 -1.01 -8.00 -10.65
C TYR A 194 -0.40 -6.91 -9.75
N ASN A 195 0.68 -6.27 -10.22
CA ASN A 195 1.35 -5.20 -9.47
C ASN A 195 0.52 -3.90 -9.41
N GLU A 196 -0.25 -3.59 -10.46
CA GLU A 196 -1.19 -2.46 -10.48
C GLU A 196 -2.24 -2.62 -9.37
N GLN A 197 -2.82 -3.82 -9.26
CA GLN A 197 -3.77 -4.14 -8.19
C GLN A 197 -3.11 -4.06 -6.82
N ASP A 198 -1.87 -4.52 -6.64
CA ASP A 198 -1.19 -4.43 -5.36
C ASP A 198 -1.14 -2.97 -4.88
N VAL A 199 -0.66 -2.02 -5.69
CA VAL A 199 -0.56 -0.61 -5.28
C VAL A 199 -1.92 0.09 -5.15
N VAL A 200 -2.88 -0.19 -6.03
CA VAL A 200 -4.24 0.38 -5.96
C VAL A 200 -4.98 -0.13 -4.73
N ASN A 201 -4.81 -1.41 -4.38
CA ASN A 201 -5.45 -1.98 -3.21
C ASN A 201 -4.90 -1.39 -1.91
N LEU A 202 -3.62 -1.00 -1.85
CA LEU A 202 -3.09 -0.27 -0.70
C LEU A 202 -3.84 1.06 -0.48
N TYR A 203 -4.18 1.78 -1.55
CA TYR A 203 -5.02 2.98 -1.45
C TYR A 203 -6.39 2.64 -0.88
N HIS A 204 -7.07 1.64 -1.43
CA HIS A 204 -8.41 1.27 -0.97
C HIS A 204 -8.42 0.83 0.50
N ILE A 205 -7.41 0.05 0.91
CA ILE A 205 -7.23 -0.35 2.29
C ILE A 205 -6.98 0.87 3.17
N TYR A 206 -6.13 1.80 2.74
CA TYR A 206 -5.80 3.00 3.50
C TYR A 206 -7.04 3.86 3.78
N VAL A 207 -7.87 4.12 2.76
CA VAL A 207 -9.02 5.04 2.88
C VAL A 207 -10.27 4.41 3.48
N LYS A 208 -10.35 3.06 3.53
CA LYS A 208 -11.49 2.33 4.10
C LYS A 208 -11.15 1.66 5.43
N TRP A 209 -9.99 1.93 6.02
CA TRP A 209 -9.45 1.21 7.19
C TRP A 209 -10.45 1.02 8.33
N LYS A 210 -10.96 2.11 8.92
CA LYS A 210 -11.84 2.02 10.10
C LYS A 210 -13.24 1.46 9.79
N LYS A 211 -13.59 1.30 8.52
CA LYS A 211 -14.82 0.61 8.14
C LYS A 211 -14.73 -0.90 8.39
N TYR A 212 -13.51 -1.46 8.37
CA TYR A 212 -13.26 -2.90 8.41
C TYR A 212 -12.41 -3.32 9.61
N ILE A 213 -11.52 -2.45 10.07
CA ILE A 213 -10.63 -2.69 11.19
C ILE A 213 -11.07 -1.78 12.33
N TYR A 214 -11.74 -2.36 13.32
CA TYR A 214 -12.07 -1.70 14.58
C TYR A 214 -10.90 -1.84 15.55
N ASP A 215 -10.59 -0.75 16.26
CA ASP A 215 -9.71 -0.80 17.42
C ASP A 215 -10.50 -1.44 18.57
N ASP A 216 -9.98 -2.50 19.17
CA ASP A 216 -10.67 -3.15 20.29
C ASP A 216 -10.80 -2.15 21.49
N ASN A 217 -9.93 -1.12 21.56
CA ASN A 217 -10.04 -0.02 22.52
C ASN A 217 -11.16 0.98 22.18
N GLU A 218 -11.47 1.23 20.90
CA GLU A 218 -12.59 2.11 20.52
C GLU A 218 -13.94 1.43 20.89
N ILE A 219 -13.99 0.10 20.91
CA ILE A 219 -15.17 -0.65 21.40
C ILE A 219 -15.30 -0.52 22.92
N GLU A 220 -14.21 -0.65 23.68
CA GLU A 220 -14.22 -0.44 25.13
C GLU A 220 -14.61 1.01 25.51
N GLU A 221 -14.10 2.03 24.82
CA GLU A 221 -14.50 3.44 25.03
C GLU A 221 -15.98 3.69 24.65
N LEU A 222 -16.49 3.02 23.60
CA LEU A 222 -17.91 3.06 23.23
C LEU A 222 -18.79 2.37 24.28
N ASP A 223 -18.37 1.23 24.82
CA ASP A 223 -19.10 0.53 25.87
C ASP A 223 -19.11 1.33 27.19
N GLU A 224 -17.98 1.92 27.59
CA GLU A 224 -17.90 2.81 28.77
C GLU A 224 -18.80 4.05 28.61
N SER A 225 -18.81 4.67 27.43
CA SER A 225 -19.66 5.84 27.18
C SER A 225 -21.16 5.50 27.10
N ILE A 226 -21.53 4.29 26.69
CA ILE A 226 -22.91 3.80 26.75
C ILE A 226 -23.32 3.53 28.21
N GLU A 227 -22.44 2.93 29.02
CA GLU A 227 -22.70 2.72 30.45
C GLU A 227 -22.89 4.06 31.20
N GLU A 228 -22.07 5.07 30.92
CA GLU A 228 -22.25 6.42 31.51
C GLU A 228 -23.59 7.06 31.13
N LEU A 229 -24.03 6.90 29.88
CA LEU A 229 -25.32 7.41 29.42
C LEU A 229 -26.51 6.70 30.07
N ASP A 230 -26.43 5.38 30.26
CA ASP A 230 -27.46 4.61 30.95
C ASP A 230 -27.56 5.00 32.43
N ASP A 231 -26.43 5.23 33.10
CA ASP A 231 -26.38 5.72 34.49
C ASP A 231 -26.96 7.14 34.62
N GLU A 232 -26.73 8.04 33.65
CA GLU A 232 -27.36 9.36 33.62
C GLU A 232 -28.89 9.28 33.44
N ILE A 233 -29.37 8.41 32.56
CA ILE A 233 -30.81 8.20 32.31
C ILE A 233 -31.51 7.64 33.55
N ASP A 234 -30.89 6.68 34.23
CA ASP A 234 -31.45 6.09 35.45
C ASP A 234 -31.49 7.07 36.61
N ASN A 235 -30.47 7.91 36.78
CA ASN A 235 -30.48 9.00 37.76
C ASN A 235 -31.57 10.04 37.45
N PHE A 236 -31.74 10.43 36.19
CA PHE A 236 -32.79 11.36 35.77
C PHE A 236 -34.21 10.80 36.03
N ASN A 237 -34.41 9.50 35.85
CA ASN A 237 -35.67 8.82 36.14
C ASN A 237 -35.96 8.71 37.64
N TYR A 238 -34.92 8.57 38.47
CA TYR A 238 -35.03 8.56 39.93
C TYR A 238 -35.42 9.93 40.50
N GLU A 239 -34.78 11.01 40.03
CA GLU A 239 -35.10 12.37 40.45
C GLU A 239 -36.55 12.74 40.08
N ASN A 240 -37.02 12.40 38.87
CA ASN A 240 -38.38 12.70 38.45
C ASN A 240 -39.46 11.89 39.21
N LYS A 241 -39.17 10.66 39.63
CA LYS A 241 -40.07 9.88 40.51
C LYS A 241 -40.18 10.48 41.92
N SER A 242 -39.13 11.15 42.40
CA SER A 242 -39.15 11.77 43.73
C SER A 242 -40.01 13.05 43.79
N ILE A 243 -40.20 13.75 42.67
CA ILE A 243 -40.97 15.01 42.57
C ILE A 243 -42.48 14.75 42.50
N ILE A 244 -42.92 13.57 42.06
CA ILE A 244 -44.36 13.23 41.90
C ILE A 244 -45.02 12.80 43.23
N ASN A 245 -44.25 12.62 44.31
CA ASN A 245 -44.74 12.14 45.61
C ASN A 245 -44.84 13.23 46.71
N HIS A 246 -45.22 14.46 46.36
CA HIS A 246 -45.60 15.51 47.32
C HIS A 246 -46.95 16.14 47.00
#